data_AF-A0A2D0HAY6-F1
#
_entry.id   AF-A0A2D0HAY6-F1
#
_cell.length_a   1.000
_cell.length_b   1.000
_cell.length_c   1.000
_cell.angle_alpha   90.00
_cell.angle_beta   90.00
_cell.angle_gamma   90.00
#
_symmetry.space_group_name_H-M   'P 1'
#
loop_
_entity.id
_entity.type
_entity.pdbx_description
1 polymer ?
#
loop_
_entity_poly.entity_id
_entity_poly.type
_entity_poly.pdbx_seq_one_letter_code
_entity_poly.pdbx_strand_id
1 'polypeptide(L)'
;MLGEPWYHGFSLESNNWQAGRAIVLGCTCGVIECWIIQVRITLNESSVEWADFGQFNPDWQYNLGPFKFDRKQYVSELYRHS
;
A
#
# COMPACT_ATOMS: atom_id res chain seq x y z
N MET A 1 8.15 -18.79 22.16
CA MET A 1 6.82 -18.34 21.69
C MET A 1 7.06 -17.31 20.61
N LEU A 2 7.22 -17.74 19.36
CA LEU A 2 7.14 -16.80 18.25
C LEU A 2 5.65 -16.60 18.01
N GLY A 3 5.17 -15.36 18.13
CA GLY A 3 3.77 -15.04 17.86
C GLY A 3 3.36 -15.50 16.47
N GLU A 4 2.05 -15.59 16.24
CA GLU A 4 1.46 -15.89 14.93
C GLU A 4 2.21 -15.12 13.82
N PRO A 5 2.60 -15.78 12.72
CA PRO A 5 3.32 -15.13 11.64
C PRO A 5 2.49 -13.95 11.12
N TRP A 6 3.09 -12.76 11.15
CA TRP A 6 2.48 -11.57 10.59
C TRP A 6 2.21 -11.83 9.11
N TYR A 7 0.94 -11.85 8.71
CA TYR A 7 0.58 -11.92 7.30
C TYR A 7 1.00 -10.60 6.64
N HIS A 8 2.10 -10.61 5.89
CA HIS A 8 2.54 -9.47 5.04
C HIS A 8 1.66 -9.28 3.79
N GLY A 9 0.43 -9.81 3.82
CA GLY A 9 -0.57 -9.66 2.78
C GLY A 9 -1.61 -8.60 3.14
N PHE A 10 -2.38 -8.17 2.14
CA PHE A 10 -3.53 -7.29 2.31
C PHE A 10 -4.52 -7.89 3.33
N SER A 11 -4.42 -7.49 4.60
CA SER A 11 -5.48 -7.74 5.59
C SER A 11 -6.48 -6.60 5.50
N LEU A 12 -7.66 -6.89 4.96
CA LEU A 12 -8.78 -5.94 4.92
C LEU A 12 -9.49 -5.84 6.28
N GLU A 13 -9.28 -6.82 7.16
CA GLU A 13 -10.02 -6.99 8.41
C GLU A 13 -9.07 -7.09 9.60
N SER A 14 -8.47 -5.97 10.01
CA SER A 14 -7.86 -5.90 11.34
C SER A 14 -7.91 -4.49 11.92
N ASN A 15 -7.96 -4.39 13.25
CA ASN A 15 -7.81 -3.14 14.01
C ASN A 15 -6.33 -2.65 14.01
N ASN A 16 -5.54 -3.10 13.03
CA ASN A 16 -4.13 -2.77 12.84
C ASN A 16 -4.03 -1.55 11.92
N TRP A 17 -3.12 -0.63 12.21
CA TRP A 17 -2.87 0.54 11.35
C TRP A 17 -2.38 0.16 9.92
N GLN A 18 -1.83 -1.06 9.77
CA GLN A 18 -1.43 -1.64 8.48
C GLN A 18 -2.61 -2.25 7.69
N ALA A 19 -3.77 -2.43 8.32
CA ALA A 19 -4.95 -2.99 7.69
C ALA A 19 -5.48 -2.06 6.59
N GLY A 20 -5.88 -2.63 5.46
CA GLY A 20 -6.42 -1.89 4.33
C GLY A 20 -5.39 -1.00 3.59
N ARG A 21 -4.09 -1.28 3.74
CA ARG A 21 -3.02 -0.63 2.98
C ARG A 21 -2.37 -1.59 1.97
N ALA A 22 -1.94 -1.04 0.85
CA ALA A 22 -1.23 -1.73 -0.22
C ALA A 22 0.28 -1.46 -0.16
N ILE A 23 1.14 -2.47 -0.35
CA ILE A 23 2.57 -2.24 -0.60
C ILE A 23 2.73 -1.83 -2.07
N VAL A 24 3.28 -0.65 -2.32
CA VAL A 24 3.51 -0.10 -3.68
C VAL A 24 4.98 0.03 -4.05
N LEU A 25 5.87 -0.09 -3.07
CA LEU A 25 7.31 -0.17 -3.30
C LEU A 25 7.95 -1.04 -2.22
N GLY A 26 8.80 -1.98 -2.64
CA GLY A 26 9.66 -2.75 -1.76
C GLY A 26 11.13 -2.44 -2.04
N CYS A 27 12.00 -2.62 -1.05
CA CYS A 27 13.44 -2.53 -1.28
C CYS A 27 13.94 -3.66 -2.19
N THR A 28 14.92 -3.36 -3.03
CA THR A 28 15.54 -4.33 -3.95
C THR A 28 16.48 -5.33 -3.25
N CYS A 29 16.68 -5.21 -1.93
CA CYS A 29 17.52 -6.13 -1.15
C CYS A 29 16.92 -7.54 -0.95
N GLY A 30 15.66 -7.76 -1.35
CA GLY A 30 14.98 -9.06 -1.25
C GLY A 30 14.33 -9.35 0.10
N VAL A 31 14.45 -8.44 1.08
CA VAL A 31 13.75 -8.53 2.37
C VAL A 31 12.43 -7.78 2.28
N ILE A 32 11.31 -8.50 2.42
CA ILE A 32 9.95 -7.96 2.22
C ILE A 32 9.66 -6.79 3.17
N GLU A 33 10.20 -6.78 4.38
CA GLU A 33 9.95 -5.74 5.38
C GLU A 33 10.90 -4.54 5.26
N CYS A 34 11.96 -4.66 4.45
CA CYS A 34 12.99 -3.65 4.38
C CYS A 34 12.47 -2.43 3.59
N TRP A 35 12.30 -1.30 4.29
CA TRP A 35 11.93 -0.01 3.71
C TRP A 35 10.73 -0.07 2.72
N ILE A 36 9.66 -0.79 3.09
CA ILE A 36 8.44 -0.79 2.28
C ILE A 36 7.73 0.54 2.30
N ILE A 37 7.10 0.90 1.19
CA ILE A 37 6.12 1.98 1.14
C ILE A 37 4.74 1.36 1.01
N GLN A 38 3.90 1.68 1.99
CA GLN A 38 2.49 1.34 2.02
C GLN A 38 1.62 2.57 1.75
N VAL A 39 0.49 2.36 1.10
CA VAL A 39 -0.48 3.42 0.77
C VAL A 39 -1.91 2.95 1.01
N ARG A 40 -2.79 3.87 1.41
CA ARG A 40 -4.23 3.64 1.39
C ARG A 40 -4.74 3.89 -0.03
N ILE A 41 -5.38 2.87 -0.61
CA ILE A 41 -6.00 2.98 -1.94
C ILE A 41 -7.51 3.06 -1.76
N THR A 42 -8.11 4.16 -2.20
CA THR A 42 -9.57 4.35 -2.21
C THR A 42 -10.07 4.31 -3.64
N LEU A 43 -11.00 3.40 -3.92
CA LEU A 43 -11.67 3.28 -5.21
C LEU A 43 -12.99 4.05 -5.17
N ASN A 44 -13.07 5.12 -5.96
CA ASN A 44 -14.29 5.90 -6.18
C ASN A 44 -14.94 5.53 -7.52
N GLU A 45 -16.09 6.13 -7.84
CA GLU A 45 -16.82 5.85 -9.09
C GLU A 45 -15.96 6.11 -10.34
N SER A 46 -15.27 7.25 -10.40
CA SER A 46 -14.48 7.67 -11.57
C SER A 46 -12.98 7.79 -11.32
N SER A 47 -12.52 7.60 -10.08
CA SER A 47 -11.10 7.77 -9.74
C SER A 47 -10.57 6.72 -8.77
N VAL A 48 -9.26 6.51 -8.80
CA VAL A 48 -8.50 5.82 -7.75
C VAL A 48 -7.66 6.86 -7.03
N GLU A 49 -7.69 6.85 -5.70
CA GLU A 49 -6.89 7.75 -4.88
C GLU A 49 -5.88 6.96 -4.04
N TRP A 50 -4.64 7.44 -4.03
CA TRP A 50 -3.53 6.93 -3.24
C TRP A 50 -3.16 8.00 -2.20
N ALA A 51 -3.35 7.69 -0.92
CA ALA A 51 -3.11 8.60 0.20
C ALA A 51 -2.51 7.87 1.41
N ASP A 52 -2.17 8.62 2.47
CA ASP A 52 -1.62 8.08 3.72
C ASP A 52 -0.35 7.23 3.54
N PHE A 53 0.58 7.71 2.71
CA PHE A 53 1.86 7.03 2.50
C PHE A 53 2.63 6.84 3.80
N GLY A 54 3.13 5.63 4.04
CA GLY A 54 3.85 5.32 5.26
C GLY A 54 4.66 4.04 5.17
N GLN A 55 5.34 3.72 6.26
CA GLN A 55 6.11 2.50 6.45
C GLN A 55 6.04 2.06 7.91
N PHE A 56 6.66 0.92 8.26
CA PHE A 56 6.64 0.37 9.63
C PHE A 56 7.25 1.29 10.69
N ASN A 57 8.13 2.22 10.29
CA ASN A 57 8.72 3.20 11.19
C ASN A 57 7.80 4.43 11.31
N PRO A 58 7.15 4.66 12.47
CA PRO A 58 6.19 5.75 12.66
C PRO A 58 6.82 7.15 12.66
N ASP A 59 8.11 7.27 12.94
CA ASP A 59 8.83 8.55 12.94
C ASP A 59 9.15 9.02 11.51
N TRP A 60 9.02 8.13 10.53
CA TRP A 60 9.31 8.45 9.14
C TRP A 60 8.03 8.78 8.37
N GLN A 61 7.87 10.06 8.03
CA GLN A 61 6.74 10.56 7.25
C GLN A 61 7.18 10.92 5.83
N TYR A 62 6.41 10.46 4.84
CA TYR A 62 6.60 10.83 3.45
C TYR A 62 5.65 11.98 3.10
N ASN A 63 6.18 13.07 2.57
CA ASN A 63 5.35 14.12 1.95
C ASN A 63 4.99 13.70 0.51
N LEU A 64 4.18 12.65 0.39
CA LEU A 64 3.73 12.07 -0.88
C LEU A 64 2.22 12.09 -0.97
N GLY A 65 1.72 12.46 -2.16
CA GLY A 65 0.29 12.46 -2.46
C GLY A 65 -0.53 13.56 -1.75
N PRO A 66 -1.87 13.45 -1.79
CA PRO A 66 -2.62 12.37 -2.42
C PRO A 66 -2.41 12.37 -3.95
N PHE A 67 -2.29 11.18 -4.54
CA PHE A 67 -2.30 11.01 -6.00
C PHE A 67 -3.68 10.53 -6.44
N LYS A 68 -4.24 11.19 -7.45
CA LYS A 68 -5.55 10.85 -8.01
C LYS A 68 -5.40 10.42 -9.46
N PHE A 69 -5.93 9.26 -9.77
CA PHE A 69 -5.89 8.65 -11.09
C PHE A 69 -7.29 8.53 -11.66
N ASP A 70 -7.45 8.66 -12.99
CA ASP A 70 -8.67 8.22 -13.66
C ASP A 70 -8.82 6.70 -13.50
N ARG A 71 -10.01 6.25 -13.10
CA ARG A 71 -10.23 4.83 -12.77
C ARG A 71 -10.12 3.93 -13.99
N LYS A 72 -10.62 4.35 -15.15
CA LYS A 72 -10.60 3.51 -16.36
C LYS A 72 -9.16 3.35 -16.85
N GLN A 73 -8.40 4.43 -16.85
CA GLN A 73 -6.99 4.40 -17.19
C GLN A 73 -6.21 3.51 -16.21
N TYR A 74 -6.36 3.73 -14.91
CA TYR A 74 -5.65 2.96 -13.87
C TYR A 74 -5.88 1.44 -14.02
N VAL A 75 -7.13 1.02 -14.22
CA VAL A 75 -7.47 -0.39 -14.42
C VAL A 75 -6.91 -0.92 -15.74
N SER A 76 -6.95 -0.14 -16.81
CA SER A 76 -6.35 -0.54 -18.09
C SER A 76 -4.83 -0.73 -17.99
N GLU A 77 -4.13 0.08 -17.21
CA GLU A 77 -2.69 -0.04 -16.98
C GLU A 77 -2.35 -1.27 -16.15
N LEU A 78 -3.17 -1.59 -15.14
CA LEU A 78 -3.00 -2.81 -14.34
C LEU A 78 -3.02 -4.07 -15.20
N TYR A 79 -3.97 -4.17 -16.15
CA TYR A 79 -4.08 -5.32 -17.04
C TYR A 79 -2.99 -5.39 -18.12
N ARG A 80 -2.28 -4.29 -18.40
CA ARG A 80 -1.19 -4.30 -19.39
C ARG A 80 0.06 -4.99 -18.86
N HIS A 81 0.26 -4.97 -17.55
CA HIS A 81 1.47 -5.43 -16.88
C HIS A 81 1.25 -6.69 -16.02
N SER A 82 0.07 -7.31 -16.12
CA SER A 82 -0.32 -8.57 -15.45
C SER A 82 -0.12 -9.80 -16.31
#